data_AF-A0A3C1YUD5-F1
#
_entry.id   AF-A0A3C1YUD5-F1
#
_cell.length_a   1.000
_cell.length_b   1.000
_cell.length_c   1.000
_cell.angle_alpha   90.00
_cell.angle_beta   90.00
_cell.angle_gamma   90.00
#
_symmetry.space_group_name_H-M   'P 1'
#
loop_
_entity.id
_entity.type
_entity.pdbx_description
1 polymer ?
#
loop_
_entity_poly.entity_id
_entity_poly.type
_entity_poly.pdbx_seq_one_letter_code
_entity_poly.pdbx_strand_id
1 'polypeptide(L)'
;MKSKIVISFLLCTAGLFAQFLTPLEQSNYTQLTINAELVKYIQSVIIQSPWITMDTFAFSVKGKPLPVVTISKGNHKDKIKVLIFAQQHGNEP
;
A
#
# COMPACT_ATOMS: atom_id res chain seq x y z
N MET A 1 -17.51 27.81 27.06
CA MET A 1 -17.62 26.34 27.16
C MET A 1 -18.06 25.68 25.86
N LYS A 2 -19.08 26.19 25.16
CA LYS A 2 -19.56 25.66 23.87
C LYS A 2 -18.50 25.61 22.76
N SER A 3 -17.67 26.65 22.63
CA SER A 3 -16.59 26.72 21.62
C SER A 3 -15.47 25.67 21.83
N LYS A 4 -15.13 25.32 23.08
CA LYS A 4 -14.12 24.28 23.36
C LYS A 4 -14.60 22.87 23.00
N ILE A 5 -15.91 22.62 23.10
CA ILE A 5 -16.54 21.34 22.73
C ILE A 5 -16.55 21.18 21.20
N VAL A 6 -16.84 22.25 20.45
CA VAL A 6 -16.82 22.24 18.98
C VAL A 6 -15.41 21.97 18.44
N ILE A 7 -14.38 22.59 19.03
CA ILE A 7 -12.98 22.36 18.64
C ILE A 7 -12.55 20.92 18.92
N SER A 8 -12.96 20.35 20.06
CA SER A 8 -12.69 18.94 20.41
C SER A 8 -13.33 17.97 19.42
N PHE A 9 -14.57 18.25 18.99
CA PHE A 9 -15.27 17.41 18.01
C PHE A 9 -14.61 17.47 16.61
N LEU A 10 -14.14 18.64 16.20
CA LEU A 10 -13.45 18.83 14.91
C LEU A 10 -12.10 18.09 14.84
N LEU A 11 -11.34 18.09 15.94
CA LEU A 11 -10.08 17.35 16.05
C LEU A 11 -10.28 15.82 16.01
N CYS A 12 -11.40 15.33 16.55
CA CYS A 12 -11.72 13.91 16.56
C CYS A 12 -12.04 13.38 15.15
N THR A 13 -12.69 14.19 14.30
CA THR A 13 -12.98 13.80 12.91
C THR A 13 -11.74 13.79 12.01
N ALA A 14 -10.75 14.65 12.25
CA ALA A 14 -9.52 14.69 11.44
C ALA A 14 -8.68 13.41 11.59
N GLY A 15 -8.70 12.76 12.76
CA GLY A 15 -7.99 11.51 13.00
C GLY A 15 -8.62 10.28 12.32
N LEU A 16 -9.90 10.34 11.95
CA LEU A 16 -10.60 9.24 11.28
C LEU A 16 -10.34 9.19 9.76
N PHE A 17 -9.73 10.24 9.19
CA PHE A 17 -9.37 10.33 7.78
C PHE A 17 -7.86 10.28 7.56
N ALA A 18 -7.14 9.42 8.29
CA ALA A 18 -5.84 8.97 7.81
C ALA A 18 -6.06 8.11 6.55
N GLN A 19 -6.33 8.76 5.41
CA GLN A 19 -6.40 8.11 4.12
C GLN A 19 -5.03 7.52 3.81
N PHE A 20 -5.00 6.24 3.42
CA PHE A 20 -3.79 5.59 2.94
C PHE A 20 -3.42 6.13 1.57
N LEU A 21 -2.81 7.31 1.57
CA LEU A 21 -2.28 7.92 0.36
C LEU A 21 -1.17 7.02 -0.19
N THR A 22 -1.33 6.62 -1.44
CA THR A 22 -0.25 6.04 -2.25
C THR A 22 0.93 7.02 -2.30
N PRO A 23 2.17 6.57 -2.55
CA PRO A 23 3.30 7.48 -2.67
C PRO A 23 3.10 8.55 -3.77
N LEU A 24 2.37 8.19 -4.83
CA LEU A 24 1.98 9.12 -5.90
C LEU A 24 1.03 10.21 -5.40
N GLU A 25 0.03 9.86 -4.58
CA GLU A 25 -0.86 10.85 -3.96
C GLU A 25 -0.11 11.73 -2.94
N GLN A 26 0.83 11.16 -2.17
CA GLN A 26 1.66 11.92 -1.22
C GLN A 26 2.50 12.98 -1.93
N SER A 27 2.91 12.73 -3.16
CA SER A 27 3.65 13.69 -3.99
C SER A 27 2.75 14.64 -4.78
N ASN A 28 1.43 14.60 -4.58
CA ASN A 28 0.44 15.29 -5.43
C ASN A 28 0.65 14.99 -6.93
N TYR A 29 1.02 13.75 -7.26
CA TYR A 29 1.26 13.30 -8.64
C TYR A 29 2.42 14.01 -9.35
N THR A 30 3.29 14.71 -8.62
CA THR A 30 4.42 15.45 -9.21
C THR A 30 5.69 14.62 -9.33
N GLN A 31 5.76 13.47 -8.64
CA GLN A 31 6.93 12.60 -8.61
C GLN A 31 6.51 11.14 -8.79
N LEU A 32 7.29 10.41 -9.59
CA LEU A 32 7.12 8.96 -9.74
C LEU A 32 7.52 8.25 -8.44
N THR A 33 6.76 7.21 -8.11
CA THR A 33 7.04 6.34 -6.96
C THR A 33 8.31 5.53 -7.21
N ILE A 34 9.28 5.62 -6.28
CA ILE A 34 10.47 4.77 -6.35
C ILE A 34 10.23 3.42 -5.67
N ASN A 35 11.04 2.41 -6.01
CA ASN A 35 10.90 1.05 -5.46
C ASN A 35 10.86 1.01 -3.92
N ALA A 36 11.66 1.83 -3.23
CA ALA A 36 11.66 1.88 -1.77
C ALA A 36 10.33 2.41 -1.20
N GLU A 37 9.71 3.40 -1.84
CA GLU A 37 8.42 3.95 -1.45
C GLU A 37 7.28 2.95 -1.70
N LEU A 38 7.32 2.26 -2.85
CA LEU A 38 6.37 1.19 -3.16
C LEU A 38 6.42 0.09 -2.10
N VAL A 39 7.62 -0.41 -1.76
CA VAL A 39 7.79 -1.46 -0.74
C VAL A 39 7.28 -0.98 0.63
N LYS A 40 7.61 0.24 1.03
CA LYS A 40 7.15 0.83 2.29
C LYS A 40 5.62 0.98 2.32
N TYR A 41 5.01 1.36 1.21
CA TYR A 41 3.55 1.45 1.08
C TYR A 41 2.89 0.07 1.19
N ILE A 42 3.41 -0.95 0.52
CA ILE A 42 2.87 -2.31 0.63
C ILE A 42 2.95 -2.83 2.06
N GLN A 43 4.07 -2.59 2.75
CA GLN A 43 4.23 -2.95 4.17
C GLN A 43 3.19 -2.29 5.07
N SER A 44 2.89 -1.01 4.85
CA SER A 44 1.88 -0.30 5.65
C SER A 44 0.45 -0.78 5.37
N VAL A 45 0.16 -1.25 4.16
CA VAL A 45 -1.11 -1.91 3.80
C VAL A 45 -1.24 -3.28 4.49
N ILE A 46 -0.17 -4.08 4.51
CA ILE A 46 -0.18 -5.43 5.12
C ILE A 46 -0.48 -5.38 6.62
N ILE A 47 0.09 -4.40 7.33
CA ILE A 47 -0.12 -4.24 8.79
C ILE A 47 -1.61 -4.11 9.14
N GLN A 48 -2.44 -3.63 8.23
CA GLN A 48 -3.86 -3.37 8.47
C GLN A 48 -4.78 -4.51 8.04
N SER A 49 -4.29 -5.48 7.27
CA SER A 49 -5.14 -6.52 6.70
C SER A 49 -4.55 -7.91 6.90
N PRO A 50 -5.25 -8.82 7.61
CA PRO A 50 -4.83 -10.21 7.74
C PRO A 50 -5.00 -11.01 6.44
N TRP A 51 -5.53 -10.41 5.37
CA TRP A 51 -5.75 -11.07 4.07
C TRP A 51 -4.67 -10.75 3.05
N ILE A 52 -3.74 -9.85 3.38
CA ILE A 52 -2.69 -9.39 2.49
C ILE A 52 -1.36 -9.87 3.06
N THR A 53 -0.59 -10.61 2.27
CA THR A 53 0.78 -10.99 2.61
C THR A 53 1.72 -10.52 1.50
N MET A 54 2.98 -10.26 1.87
CA MET A 54 4.05 -10.00 0.92
C MET A 54 5.21 -10.92 1.20
N ASP A 55 5.67 -11.56 0.14
CA ASP A 55 6.89 -12.36 0.13
C ASP A 55 7.87 -11.77 -0.89
N THR A 56 9.13 -12.15 -0.77
CA THR A 56 10.12 -11.88 -1.83
C THR A 56 10.12 -13.06 -2.79
N PHE A 57 9.63 -12.85 -4.02
CA PHE A 57 9.60 -13.89 -5.04
C PHE A 57 10.99 -14.20 -5.58
N ALA A 58 11.79 -13.15 -5.80
CA ALA A 58 13.14 -13.26 -6.35
C ALA A 58 13.94 -11.97 -6.08
N PHE A 59 15.18 -11.94 -6.56
CA PHE A 59 16.01 -10.74 -6.61
C PHE A 59 16.34 -10.40 -8.05
N SER A 60 16.37 -9.10 -8.38
CA SER A 60 16.84 -8.61 -9.67
C SER A 60 18.35 -8.85 -9.85
N VAL A 61 18.85 -8.69 -11.07
CA VAL A 61 20.31 -8.77 -11.38
C VAL A 61 21.17 -7.80 -10.56
N LYS A 62 20.57 -6.71 -10.03
CA LYS A 62 21.23 -5.73 -9.14
C LYS A 62 20.96 -6.01 -7.66
N GLY A 63 20.43 -7.17 -7.31
CA GLY A 63 20.15 -7.57 -5.92
C GLY A 63 18.93 -6.91 -5.27
N LYS A 64 18.10 -6.18 -6.01
CA LYS A 64 16.86 -5.60 -5.45
C LYS A 64 15.78 -6.69 -5.28
N PRO A 65 15.07 -6.74 -4.14
CA PRO A 65 13.98 -7.70 -3.95
C PRO A 65 12.83 -7.42 -4.90
N LEU A 66 12.24 -8.49 -5.43
CA LEU A 66 11.01 -8.47 -6.23
C LEU A 66 9.86 -8.95 -5.35
N PRO A 67 9.04 -8.02 -4.80
CA PRO A 67 7.95 -8.39 -3.92
C PRO A 67 6.82 -9.03 -4.72
N VAL A 68 6.18 -10.04 -4.14
CA VAL A 68 4.89 -10.56 -4.58
C VAL A 68 3.88 -10.34 -3.46
N VAL A 69 2.73 -9.79 -3.82
CA VAL A 69 1.62 -9.56 -2.89
C VAL A 69 0.53 -10.58 -3.17
N THR A 70 0.11 -11.28 -2.13
CA THR A 70 -1.03 -12.20 -2.20
C THR A 70 -2.19 -11.60 -1.42
N ILE A 71 -3.37 -11.59 -2.04
CA ILE A 71 -4.62 -11.17 -1.41
C ILE A 71 -5.57 -12.37 -1.39
N SER A 72 -5.86 -12.89 -0.20
CA SER A 72 -6.82 -14.00 -0.06
C SER A 72 -7.46 -14.02 1.33
N LYS A 73 -8.78 -14.21 1.36
CA LYS A 73 -9.54 -14.49 2.59
C LYS A 73 -9.76 -16.00 2.76
N GLY A 74 -9.12 -16.64 3.74
CA GLY A 74 -9.28 -18.08 4.00
C GLY A 74 -8.48 -18.97 3.03
N ASN A 75 -8.77 -20.29 3.05
CA ASN A 75 -8.03 -21.29 2.25
C ASN A 75 -8.14 -20.99 0.74
N HIS A 76 -7.02 -21.12 0.03
CA HIS A 76 -6.86 -20.73 -1.38
C HIS A 76 -6.71 -21.91 -2.35
N LYS A 77 -6.74 -23.17 -1.87
CA LYS A 77 -6.45 -24.36 -2.71
C LYS A 77 -7.40 -24.52 -3.89
N ASP A 78 -8.69 -24.23 -3.71
CA ASP A 78 -9.73 -24.45 -4.73
C ASP A 78 -10.24 -23.15 -5.39
N LYS A 79 -9.53 -22.04 -5.18
CA LYS A 79 -9.91 -20.74 -5.73
C LYS A 79 -9.26 -20.50 -7.08
N ILE A 80 -10.00 -19.85 -7.97
CA ILE A 80 -9.42 -19.24 -9.18
C ILE A 80 -8.35 -18.25 -8.74
N LYS A 81 -7.17 -18.36 -9.35
CA LYS A 81 -6.03 -17.48 -9.10
C LYS A 81 -5.93 -16.48 -10.23
N VAL A 82 -5.79 -15.20 -9.88
CA VAL A 82 -5.53 -14.12 -10.82
C VAL A 82 -4.13 -13.61 -10.55
N LEU A 83 -3.28 -13.64 -11.56
CA LEU A 83 -1.96 -13.04 -11.52
C LEU A 83 -2.04 -11.65 -12.15
N ILE A 84 -1.61 -10.63 -11.39
CA ILE A 84 -1.42 -9.27 -11.87
C ILE A 84 0.05 -8.95 -11.71
N PHE A 85 0.69 -8.53 -12.80
CA PHE A 85 2.05 -8.01 -12.80
C PHE A 85 2.07 -6.73 -13.64
N ALA A 86 2.91 -5.78 -13.23
CA ALA A 86 3.02 -4.47 -13.86
C ALA A 86 4.51 -4.09 -13.96
N GLN A 87 4.79 -3.05 -14.76
CA GLN A 87 6.15 -2.55 -15.01
C GLN A 87 7.11 -3.63 -15.55
N GLN A 88 6.65 -4.44 -16.51
CA GLN A 88 7.54 -5.38 -17.22
C GLN A 88 8.65 -4.61 -17.96
N HIS A 89 8.30 -3.47 -18.55
CA HIS A 89 9.26 -2.48 -19.02
C HIS A 89 9.32 -1.33 -18.01
N GLY A 90 10.51 -0.97 -17.55
CA GLY A 90 10.69 0.05 -16.49
C GLY A 90 10.33 1.49 -16.91
N ASN A 91 9.98 1.70 -18.17
CA ASN A 91 9.52 2.96 -18.74
C ASN A 91 7.99 3.03 -18.89
N GLU A 92 7.25 2.08 -18.30
CA GLU A 92 5.79 2.06 -18.22
C GLU A 92 5.35 2.35 -16.76
N PRO A 93 5.48 3.62 -16.28
CA PRO A 93 5.09 4.03 -14.93
C PRO A 93 3.58 4.10 -14.71
#